data_AF-A0A832HGT2-F1
#
_entry.id   AF-A0A832HGT2-F1
#
_cell.length_a   1.000
_cell.length_b   1.000
_cell.length_c   1.000
_cell.angle_alpha   90.00
_cell.angle_beta   90.00
_cell.angle_gamma   90.00
#
_symmetry.space_group_name_H-M   'P 1'
#
loop_
_entity.id
_entity.type
_entity.pdbx_description
1 polymer ?
#
loop_
_entity_poly.entity_id
_entity_poly.type
_entity_poly.pdbx_seq_one_letter_code
_entity_poly.pdbx_strand_id
1 'polypeptide(L)'
;MAKKKMTKKPAARAKTAKKVVKKKAAKKVVKKVVKPAKKKPVVKKVAAKKKIVVKKKVVAKKPAPGGAVAGALAVLKQFVAAAERKDERGMKACLTKASLKSGNFSSASPEGATYAFGKARVEADAVVIPVRASAPGAGAMELPCRMVQEGGKWKFDLAGTMDTLMQPMLDQMVSAVGEAFEGLGKAVSEGLASAFGESDEEKGARRALDVERVETEAEEEPAQTDAARNDELFASAVASFQSAEDAWKMQLDMALGHATSMYVDYDSLNGRYELLQPFIHQALSGALGAVSMVGFDPQWQRLIREVRRVWIRRADDGVPTSATVNGDELIMRVNIDQEGPPPVMEVADAIKAALMMTSAEQEELAELSRAEESADAADVYQRAQAIVGQLKEAMLDAGMWPGDKPAGEIEVKGAFGSENMSFAQWLAWVLIPRVEAIVEERGAFPSESNVAAYAVRELDGVSGGQEVVGVLAQLDELVNGAGTRG
;
A
#
# COMPACT_ATOMS: atom_id res chain seq x y z
N MET A 1 69.26 25.63 -23.32
CA MET A 1 69.41 26.65 -22.25
C MET A 1 68.20 26.52 -21.34
N ALA A 2 68.32 25.72 -20.27
CA ALA A 2 68.63 26.16 -18.89
C ALA A 2 67.41 26.74 -18.14
N LYS A 3 66.76 25.91 -17.29
CA LYS A 3 66.70 26.01 -15.80
C LYS A 3 65.73 27.12 -15.31
N LYS A 4 64.78 26.92 -14.39
CA LYS A 4 64.84 26.39 -13.00
C LYS A 4 63.38 26.40 -12.47
N LYS A 5 62.74 25.33 -11.94
CA LYS A 5 62.89 24.57 -10.67
C LYS A 5 62.53 25.30 -9.37
N MET A 6 61.74 24.58 -8.56
CA MET A 6 61.58 24.55 -7.07
C MET A 6 60.40 25.33 -6.46
N THR A 7 59.31 24.66 -6.02
CA THR A 7 59.09 23.85 -4.78
C THR A 7 59.17 24.63 -3.48
N LYS A 8 58.10 24.63 -2.67
CA LYS A 8 58.11 24.38 -1.21
C LYS A 8 56.69 24.31 -0.60
N LYS A 9 56.31 23.12 -0.15
CA LYS A 9 55.47 22.80 1.03
C LYS A 9 56.46 22.40 2.16
N PRO A 10 56.07 21.95 3.38
CA PRO A 10 54.99 22.27 4.33
C PRO A 10 55.54 22.61 5.75
N ALA A 11 54.69 22.98 6.72
CA ALA A 11 54.75 22.56 8.15
C ALA A 11 53.58 23.19 8.95
N ALA A 12 52.66 22.37 9.50
CA ALA A 12 52.54 22.03 10.94
C ALA A 12 51.78 23.11 11.76
N ARG A 13 50.92 22.86 12.76
CA ARG A 13 50.66 21.68 13.61
C ARG A 13 49.37 21.94 14.42
N ALA A 14 48.58 20.88 14.62
CA ALA A 14 47.72 20.50 15.75
C ALA A 14 47.20 21.54 16.78
N LYS A 15 45.90 21.40 17.14
CA LYS A 15 45.48 21.12 18.52
C LYS A 15 44.04 20.59 18.59
N THR A 16 43.94 19.29 18.86
CA THR A 16 42.74 18.55 19.26
C THR A 16 42.45 18.81 20.74
N ALA A 17 41.24 19.22 21.11
CA ALA A 17 40.79 19.30 22.50
C ALA A 17 39.58 18.37 22.71
N LYS A 18 39.88 17.18 23.27
CA LYS A 18 38.90 16.28 23.89
C LYS A 18 38.26 16.99 25.08
N LYS A 19 36.95 17.18 25.09
CA LYS A 19 36.19 17.53 26.31
C LYS A 19 35.28 16.37 26.69
N VAL A 20 35.78 15.60 27.65
CA VAL A 20 35.02 14.60 28.42
C VAL A 20 34.07 15.34 29.35
N VAL A 21 32.76 15.10 29.24
CA VAL A 21 31.79 15.46 30.28
C VAL A 21 31.04 14.21 30.70
N LYS A 22 31.51 13.62 31.81
CA LYS A 22 30.73 12.74 32.68
C LYS A 22 29.77 13.61 33.50
N LYS A 23 28.47 13.29 33.49
CA LYS A 23 27.55 13.51 34.64
C LYS A 23 26.28 12.69 34.42
N LYS A 24 26.19 11.55 35.10
CA LYS A 24 25.41 11.32 36.34
C LYS A 24 23.94 10.98 36.05
N ALA A 25 23.69 9.67 36.03
CA ALA A 25 22.38 9.07 36.22
C ALA A 25 21.78 9.48 37.57
N ALA A 26 20.55 9.99 37.57
CA ALA A 26 19.72 10.15 38.74
C ALA A 26 18.47 9.27 38.58
N LYS A 27 18.54 8.10 39.22
CA LYS A 27 17.48 7.10 39.34
C LYS A 27 16.40 7.64 40.28
N LYS A 28 15.28 8.12 39.75
CA LYS A 28 14.13 8.56 40.57
C LYS A 28 13.14 7.40 40.72
N VAL A 29 13.26 6.69 41.84
CA VAL A 29 12.32 5.66 42.31
C VAL A 29 11.03 6.34 42.73
N VAL A 30 9.96 6.17 41.94
CA VAL A 30 8.60 6.55 42.35
C VAL A 30 8.01 5.38 43.14
N LYS A 31 7.97 5.53 44.47
CA LYS A 31 7.20 4.67 45.38
C LYS A 31 5.71 4.82 45.05
N LYS A 32 5.12 3.81 44.42
CA LYS A 32 3.66 3.68 44.25
C LYS A 32 3.08 3.22 45.59
N VAL A 33 2.49 4.17 46.33
CA VAL A 33 1.75 3.91 47.57
C VAL A 33 0.43 3.22 47.22
N VAL A 34 0.35 1.91 47.50
CA VAL A 34 -0.90 1.15 47.45
C VAL A 34 -1.74 1.55 48.66
N LYS A 35 -2.88 2.20 48.42
CA LYS A 35 -3.91 2.45 49.44
C LYS A 35 -4.75 1.17 49.63
N PRO A 36 -5.07 0.77 50.88
CA PRO A 36 -5.89 -0.40 51.13
C PRO A 36 -7.37 -0.14 50.82
N ALA A 37 -7.99 -1.12 50.16
CA ALA A 37 -9.41 -1.15 49.86
C ALA A 37 -10.24 -1.18 51.16
N LYS A 38 -11.06 -0.15 51.37
CA LYS A 38 -12.08 -0.12 52.43
C LYS A 38 -13.20 -1.09 52.09
N LYS A 39 -13.34 -2.14 52.92
CA LYS A 39 -14.54 -3.00 53.00
C LYS A 39 -15.78 -2.14 53.26
N LYS A 40 -16.78 -2.21 52.39
CA LYS A 40 -18.13 -1.68 52.63
C LYS A 40 -19.03 -2.76 53.24
N PRO A 41 -19.99 -2.38 54.10
CA PRO A 41 -20.78 -3.32 54.86
C PRO A 41 -21.94 -3.90 54.05
N VAL A 42 -22.26 -5.14 54.42
CA VAL A 42 -23.42 -5.94 53.98
C VAL A 42 -24.72 -5.17 54.28
N VAL A 43 -25.48 -4.84 53.24
CA VAL A 43 -26.86 -4.34 53.37
C VAL A 43 -27.84 -5.43 52.96
N LYS A 44 -28.79 -5.66 53.87
CA LYS A 44 -29.84 -6.68 53.85
C LYS A 44 -30.71 -6.63 52.59
N LYS A 45 -30.99 -7.82 52.04
CA LYS A 45 -32.05 -8.06 51.06
C LYS A 45 -33.41 -7.68 51.66
N VAL A 46 -34.11 -6.74 51.02
CA VAL A 46 -35.56 -6.55 51.18
C VAL A 46 -36.21 -6.85 49.85
N ALA A 47 -37.09 -7.85 49.84
CA ALA A 47 -37.85 -8.29 48.69
C ALA A 47 -38.92 -7.24 48.32
N ALA A 48 -38.72 -6.54 47.19
CA ALA A 48 -39.74 -5.69 46.59
C ALA A 48 -40.42 -6.45 45.43
N LYS A 49 -41.70 -6.77 45.62
CA LYS A 49 -42.59 -7.34 44.60
C LYS A 49 -42.71 -6.36 43.41
N LYS A 50 -42.09 -6.67 42.27
CA LYS A 50 -42.35 -5.98 41.00
C LYS A 50 -43.71 -6.42 40.46
N LYS A 51 -44.69 -5.52 40.50
CA LYS A 51 -45.92 -5.61 39.67
C LYS A 51 -45.51 -5.51 38.20
N ILE A 52 -45.70 -6.59 37.45
CA ILE A 52 -45.65 -6.59 35.98
C ILE A 52 -46.91 -5.84 35.51
N VAL A 53 -46.75 -4.58 35.12
CA VAL A 53 -47.77 -3.84 34.38
C VAL A 53 -47.57 -4.20 32.90
N VAL A 54 -48.41 -5.10 32.40
CA VAL A 54 -48.54 -5.38 30.97
C VAL A 54 -49.09 -4.13 30.30
N LYS A 55 -48.21 -3.27 29.77
CA LYS A 55 -48.61 -2.17 28.89
C LYS A 55 -49.16 -2.80 27.60
N LYS A 56 -50.48 -2.74 27.45
CA LYS A 56 -51.22 -3.10 26.24
C LYS A 56 -50.61 -2.32 25.07
N LYS A 57 -49.84 -3.00 24.21
CA LYS A 57 -49.25 -2.43 22.99
C LYS A 57 -50.43 -2.09 22.07
N VAL A 58 -50.82 -0.82 22.04
CA VAL A 58 -51.80 -0.31 21.07
C VAL A 58 -51.13 -0.47 19.70
N VAL A 59 -51.53 -1.50 18.96
CA VAL A 59 -51.12 -1.69 17.58
C VAL A 59 -51.80 -0.56 16.79
N ALA A 60 -51.04 0.49 16.52
CA ALA A 60 -51.50 1.58 15.68
C ALA A 60 -51.91 1.00 14.32
N LYS A 61 -53.16 1.27 13.92
CA LYS A 61 -53.74 0.83 12.65
C LYS A 61 -52.81 1.28 11.51
N LYS A 62 -52.25 0.33 10.76
CA LYS A 62 -51.35 0.60 9.64
C LYS A 62 -52.07 1.53 8.65
N PRO A 63 -51.52 2.72 8.33
CA PRO A 63 -52.15 3.64 7.39
C PRO A 63 -52.26 2.98 6.01
N ALA A 64 -53.31 3.31 5.27
CA ALA A 64 -53.45 2.86 3.89
C ALA A 64 -52.22 3.31 3.07
N PRO A 65 -51.70 2.46 2.17
CA PRO A 65 -50.39 2.67 1.53
C PRO A 65 -50.26 4.01 0.78
N GLY A 66 -51.36 4.53 0.21
CA GLY A 66 -51.35 5.84 -0.46
C GLY A 66 -51.11 7.04 0.48
N GLY A 67 -51.60 6.98 1.73
CA GLY A 67 -51.42 8.05 2.72
C GLY A 67 -50.02 8.10 3.32
N ALA A 68 -49.33 6.97 3.37
CA ALA A 68 -47.96 6.86 3.86
C ALA A 68 -46.99 7.66 2.97
N VAL A 69 -47.07 7.46 1.66
CA VAL A 69 -46.20 8.12 0.67
C VAL A 69 -46.38 9.64 0.67
N ALA A 70 -47.63 10.12 0.69
CA ALA A 70 -47.90 11.55 0.68
C ALA A 70 -47.33 12.26 1.92
N GLY A 71 -47.49 11.66 3.11
CA GLY A 71 -46.95 12.21 4.35
C GLY A 71 -45.41 12.21 4.39
N ALA A 72 -44.78 11.14 3.91
CA ALA A 72 -43.33 11.05 3.80
C ALA A 72 -42.77 12.10 2.83
N LEU A 73 -43.35 12.23 1.63
CA LEU A 73 -42.92 13.20 0.63
C LEU A 73 -43.08 14.65 1.12
N ALA A 74 -44.14 14.95 1.87
CA ALA A 74 -44.35 16.29 2.43
C ALA A 74 -43.23 16.69 3.41
N VAL A 75 -42.81 15.78 4.30
CA VAL A 75 -41.70 16.04 5.24
C VAL A 75 -40.38 16.19 4.52
N LEU A 76 -40.11 15.39 3.48
CA LEU A 76 -38.87 15.50 2.72
C LEU A 76 -38.79 16.82 1.93
N LYS A 77 -39.90 17.27 1.32
CA LYS A 77 -39.98 18.59 0.70
C LYS A 77 -39.78 19.73 1.71
N GLN A 78 -40.33 19.59 2.91
CA GLN A 78 -40.13 20.57 3.98
C GLN A 78 -38.65 20.65 4.40
N PHE A 79 -37.96 19.51 4.46
CA PHE A 79 -36.53 19.46 4.75
C PHE A 79 -35.70 20.16 3.65
N VAL A 80 -35.94 19.86 2.37
CA VAL A 80 -35.26 20.52 1.24
C VAL A 80 -35.49 22.03 1.25
N ALA A 81 -36.74 22.46 1.43
CA ALA A 81 -37.08 23.88 1.50
C ALA A 81 -36.41 24.58 2.71
N ALA A 82 -36.23 23.88 3.84
CA ALA A 82 -35.48 24.41 4.98
C ALA A 82 -33.97 24.52 4.67
N ALA A 83 -33.40 23.58 3.92
CA ALA A 83 -32.01 23.62 3.47
C ALA A 83 -31.73 24.79 2.52
N GLU A 84 -32.61 25.04 1.55
CA GLU A 84 -32.53 26.20 0.65
C GLU A 84 -32.52 27.53 1.42
N ARG A 85 -33.28 27.62 2.51
CA ARG A 85 -33.32 28.79 3.39
C ARG A 85 -32.21 28.85 4.45
N LYS A 86 -31.32 27.85 4.49
CA LYS A 86 -30.32 27.67 5.55
C LYS A 86 -30.94 27.65 6.96
N ASP A 87 -32.18 27.14 7.09
CA ASP A 87 -32.93 27.03 8.34
C ASP A 87 -32.61 25.71 9.07
N GLU A 88 -31.54 25.75 9.86
CA GLU A 88 -31.06 24.58 10.62
C GLU A 88 -32.12 24.01 11.56
N ARG A 89 -32.95 24.87 12.18
CA ARG A 89 -34.01 24.43 13.09
C ARG A 89 -35.11 23.68 12.33
N GLY A 90 -35.52 24.20 11.17
CA GLY A 90 -36.48 23.55 10.27
C GLY A 90 -35.98 22.19 9.78
N MET A 91 -34.71 22.10 9.41
CA MET A 91 -34.10 20.83 9.00
C MET A 91 -34.07 19.82 10.15
N LYS A 92 -33.57 20.21 11.34
CA LYS A 92 -33.56 19.36 12.54
C LYS A 92 -34.96 18.88 12.94
N ALA A 93 -35.99 19.69 12.72
CA ALA A 93 -37.37 19.30 13.00
C ALA A 93 -37.88 18.17 12.09
N CYS A 94 -37.28 17.98 10.91
CA CYS A 94 -37.64 16.92 9.97
C CYS A 94 -36.85 15.63 10.20
N LEU A 95 -35.73 15.66 10.93
CA LEU A 95 -34.84 14.51 11.13
C LEU A 95 -35.34 13.54 12.24
N THR A 96 -34.92 12.27 12.11
CA THR A 96 -35.05 11.24 13.15
C THR A 96 -34.18 11.56 14.37
N LYS A 97 -34.52 11.00 15.54
CA LYS A 97 -33.66 11.13 16.73
C LYS A 97 -32.29 10.50 16.52
N ALA A 98 -32.22 9.41 15.75
CA ALA A 98 -30.97 8.75 15.39
C ALA A 98 -30.07 9.67 14.56
N SER A 99 -30.62 10.29 13.50
CA SER A 99 -29.90 11.24 12.65
C SER A 99 -29.40 12.47 13.41
N LEU A 100 -30.15 12.95 14.41
CA LEU A 100 -29.71 14.06 15.25
C LEU A 100 -28.56 13.67 16.20
N LYS A 101 -28.52 12.40 16.62
CA LYS A 101 -27.50 11.90 17.55
C LYS A 101 -26.16 11.63 16.85
N SER A 102 -26.16 11.26 15.57
CA SER A 102 -24.92 10.97 14.83
C SER A 102 -24.05 12.20 14.59
N GLY A 103 -24.60 13.42 14.66
CA GLY A 103 -23.84 14.67 14.52
C GLY A 103 -23.35 14.98 13.10
N ASN A 104 -23.47 14.05 12.15
CA ASN A 104 -22.97 14.16 10.77
C ASN A 104 -23.90 14.93 9.82
N PHE A 105 -24.55 15.99 10.32
CA PHE A 105 -25.48 16.78 9.53
C PHE A 105 -24.87 18.16 9.20
N SER A 106 -24.67 18.43 7.90
CA SER A 106 -24.32 19.77 7.41
C SER A 106 -25.56 20.51 6.94
N SER A 107 -25.70 21.76 7.35
CA SER A 107 -26.76 22.68 6.91
C SER A 107 -26.46 23.35 5.58
N ALA A 108 -25.26 23.16 5.02
CA ALA A 108 -24.84 23.77 3.77
C ALA A 108 -25.37 22.98 2.57
N SER A 109 -26.43 23.49 1.94
CA SER A 109 -26.77 23.09 0.57
C SER A 109 -25.88 23.84 -0.42
N PRO A 110 -25.37 23.19 -1.48
CA PRO A 110 -24.67 23.88 -2.55
C PRO A 110 -25.52 25.02 -3.14
N GLU A 111 -24.92 26.18 -3.36
CA GLU A 111 -25.64 27.32 -3.93
C GLU A 111 -26.10 26.99 -5.36
N GLY A 112 -27.39 27.17 -5.64
CA GLY A 112 -27.98 26.82 -6.93
C GLY A 112 -28.34 25.34 -7.11
N ALA A 113 -28.31 24.52 -6.05
CA ALA A 113 -28.78 23.13 -6.14
C ALA A 113 -30.28 23.05 -6.50
N THR A 114 -30.62 22.12 -7.39
CA THR A 114 -31.99 21.78 -7.77
C THR A 114 -32.30 20.33 -7.39
N TYR A 115 -33.55 20.06 -7.02
CA TYR A 115 -33.97 18.75 -6.51
C TYR A 115 -35.18 18.22 -7.27
N ALA A 116 -35.09 16.98 -7.76
CA ALA A 116 -36.20 16.25 -8.39
C ALA A 116 -36.54 14.99 -7.58
N PHE A 117 -37.82 14.83 -7.23
CA PHE A 117 -38.31 13.70 -6.43
C PHE A 117 -38.85 12.59 -7.34
N GLY A 118 -38.27 11.40 -7.23
CA GLY A 118 -38.68 10.20 -7.96
C GLY A 118 -39.90 9.48 -7.37
N LYS A 119 -40.24 8.34 -7.97
CA LYS A 119 -41.37 7.50 -7.52
C LYS A 119 -41.02 6.82 -6.20
N ALA A 120 -41.73 7.18 -5.13
CA ALA A 120 -41.56 6.60 -3.82
C ALA A 120 -41.89 5.09 -3.80
N ARG A 121 -41.14 4.33 -3.00
CA ARG A 121 -41.36 2.91 -2.72
C ARG A 121 -41.66 2.73 -1.23
N VAL A 122 -42.64 1.89 -0.92
CA VAL A 122 -43.00 1.56 0.46
C VAL A 122 -42.28 0.27 0.84
N GLU A 123 -41.47 0.34 1.88
CA GLU A 123 -40.78 -0.80 2.49
C GLU A 123 -41.48 -1.21 3.79
N ALA A 124 -40.96 -2.22 4.48
CA ALA A 124 -41.61 -2.80 5.66
C ALA A 124 -41.87 -1.77 6.78
N ASP A 125 -40.91 -0.88 7.03
CA ASP A 125 -40.92 0.13 8.09
C ASP A 125 -40.62 1.56 7.60
N ALA A 126 -40.37 1.74 6.30
CA ALA A 126 -39.95 2.99 5.71
C ALA A 126 -40.63 3.31 4.38
N VAL A 127 -40.53 4.56 3.95
CA VAL A 127 -40.79 4.99 2.57
C VAL A 127 -39.49 5.53 2.01
N VAL A 128 -39.02 4.96 0.90
CA VAL A 128 -37.80 5.40 0.22
C VAL A 128 -38.19 6.26 -0.99
N ILE A 129 -37.63 7.45 -1.06
CA ILE A 129 -37.92 8.44 -2.09
C ILE A 129 -36.60 8.80 -2.78
N PRO A 130 -36.38 8.39 -4.04
CA PRO A 130 -35.21 8.83 -4.80
C PRO A 130 -35.25 10.35 -4.98
N VAL A 131 -34.15 11.03 -4.66
CA VAL A 131 -33.99 12.47 -4.87
C VAL A 131 -32.78 12.71 -5.74
N ARG A 132 -32.99 13.25 -6.95
CA ARG A 132 -31.90 13.70 -7.80
C ARG A 132 -31.54 15.13 -7.44
N ALA A 133 -30.34 15.36 -6.92
CA ALA A 133 -29.77 16.65 -6.65
C ALA A 133 -28.79 17.05 -7.76
N SER A 134 -28.89 18.26 -8.29
CA SER A 134 -27.98 18.80 -9.31
C SER A 134 -27.54 20.20 -8.93
N ALA A 135 -26.24 20.47 -8.92
CA ALA A 135 -25.68 21.80 -8.66
C ALA A 135 -24.87 22.28 -9.89
N PRO A 136 -24.78 23.60 -10.13
CA PRO A 136 -23.95 24.14 -11.22
C PRO A 136 -22.50 23.66 -11.11
N GLY A 137 -21.97 23.05 -12.18
CA GLY A 137 -20.59 22.55 -12.20
C GLY A 137 -20.37 21.19 -11.52
N ALA A 138 -21.39 20.59 -10.91
CA ALA A 138 -21.33 19.24 -10.35
C ALA A 138 -22.27 18.29 -11.12
N GLY A 139 -21.88 17.02 -11.24
CA GLY A 139 -22.75 15.98 -11.78
C GLY A 139 -24.02 15.82 -10.95
N ALA A 140 -25.12 15.41 -11.57
CA ALA A 140 -26.34 15.10 -10.85
C ALA A 140 -26.15 13.80 -10.03
N MET A 141 -26.49 13.85 -8.75
CA MET A 141 -26.42 12.71 -7.82
C MET A 141 -27.83 12.27 -7.44
N GLU A 142 -28.06 10.96 -7.37
CA GLU A 142 -29.34 10.39 -6.93
C GLU A 142 -29.22 9.80 -5.52
N LEU A 143 -30.07 10.27 -4.59
CA LEU A 143 -30.03 9.93 -3.17
C LEU A 143 -31.31 9.14 -2.80
N PRO A 144 -31.21 7.90 -2.28
CA PRO A 144 -32.38 7.13 -1.85
C PRO A 144 -32.85 7.59 -0.46
N CYS A 145 -33.53 8.73 -0.36
CA CYS A 145 -33.94 9.30 0.92
C CYS A 145 -34.93 8.40 1.67
N ARG A 146 -34.50 7.88 2.83
CA ARG A 146 -35.29 7.00 3.69
C ARG A 146 -36.14 7.78 4.68
N MET A 147 -37.46 7.56 4.66
CA MET A 147 -38.41 8.20 5.57
C MET A 147 -38.99 7.16 6.53
N VAL A 148 -39.01 7.45 7.83
CA VAL A 148 -39.53 6.55 8.87
C VAL A 148 -40.55 7.26 9.77
N GLN A 149 -41.40 6.51 10.46
CA GLN A 149 -42.30 7.09 11.46
C GLN A 149 -41.72 7.02 12.87
N GLU A 150 -41.59 8.17 13.52
CA GLU A 150 -41.28 8.28 14.96
C GLU A 150 -42.45 8.94 15.69
N GLY A 151 -43.05 8.22 16.64
CA GLY A 151 -44.20 8.74 17.40
C GLY A 151 -45.41 9.11 16.53
N GLY A 152 -45.63 8.37 15.44
CA GLY A 152 -46.72 8.61 14.50
C GLY A 152 -46.50 9.78 13.53
N LYS A 153 -45.30 10.36 13.49
CA LYS A 153 -44.93 11.42 12.54
C LYS A 153 -43.82 10.93 11.61
N TRP A 154 -43.92 11.27 10.33
CA TRP A 154 -42.85 11.02 9.37
C TRP A 154 -41.62 11.87 9.70
N LYS A 155 -40.45 11.26 9.55
CA LYS A 155 -39.13 11.83 9.78
C LYS A 155 -38.17 11.35 8.70
N PHE A 156 -37.24 12.21 8.31
CA PHE A 156 -36.15 11.87 7.40
C PHE A 156 -35.03 11.18 8.18
N ASP A 157 -34.75 9.94 7.81
CA ASP A 157 -33.69 9.12 8.37
C ASP A 157 -32.41 9.32 7.56
N LEU A 158 -31.75 10.45 7.80
CA LEU A 158 -30.51 10.80 7.12
C LEU A 158 -29.40 9.78 7.40
N ALA A 159 -29.29 9.29 8.64
CA ALA A 159 -28.32 8.26 9.00
C ALA A 159 -28.53 6.99 8.15
N GLY A 160 -29.75 6.43 8.14
CA GLY A 160 -30.06 5.26 7.32
C GLY A 160 -29.95 5.52 5.81
N THR A 161 -30.18 6.76 5.36
CA THR A 161 -29.95 7.16 3.96
C THR A 161 -28.47 7.10 3.60
N MET A 162 -27.60 7.62 4.47
CA MET A 162 -26.14 7.57 4.28
C MET A 162 -25.61 6.15 4.37
N ASP A 163 -26.12 5.33 5.29
CA ASP A 163 -25.78 3.91 5.36
C ASP A 163 -26.15 3.22 4.05
N THR A 164 -27.36 3.44 3.51
CA THR A 164 -27.80 2.85 2.23
C THR A 164 -26.96 3.33 1.04
N LEU A 165 -26.46 4.57 1.07
CA LEU A 165 -25.61 5.12 0.01
C LEU A 165 -24.18 4.60 0.09
N MET A 166 -23.65 4.47 1.31
CA MET A 166 -22.27 4.03 1.54
C MET A 166 -22.14 2.51 1.51
N GLN A 167 -23.19 1.74 1.84
CA GLN A 167 -23.12 0.28 1.87
C GLN A 167 -22.62 -0.31 0.55
N PRO A 168 -23.13 0.05 -0.64
CA PRO A 168 -22.62 -0.51 -1.89
C PRO A 168 -21.18 -0.07 -2.19
N MET A 169 -20.79 1.14 -1.79
CA MET A 169 -19.42 1.63 -1.94
C MET A 169 -18.46 0.93 -1.00
N LEU A 170 -18.88 0.69 0.25
CA LEU A 170 -18.16 -0.10 1.24
C LEU A 170 -18.11 -1.56 0.82
N ASP A 171 -19.18 -2.13 0.28
CA ASP A 171 -19.21 -3.50 -0.23
C ASP A 171 -18.32 -3.63 -1.46
N GLN A 172 -18.25 -2.62 -2.34
CA GLN A 172 -17.28 -2.57 -3.44
C GLN A 172 -15.85 -2.42 -2.93
N MET A 173 -15.61 -1.58 -1.92
CA MET A 173 -14.31 -1.48 -1.27
C MET A 173 -13.94 -2.78 -0.56
N VAL A 174 -14.85 -3.40 0.16
CA VAL A 174 -14.67 -4.66 0.90
C VAL A 174 -14.62 -5.83 -0.06
N SER A 175 -15.19 -5.76 -1.26
CA SER A 175 -15.00 -6.78 -2.30
C SER A 175 -13.67 -6.58 -3.02
N ALA A 176 -13.25 -5.35 -3.31
CA ALA A 176 -11.92 -5.08 -3.87
C ALA A 176 -10.81 -5.44 -2.87
N VAL A 177 -11.00 -5.07 -1.59
CA VAL A 177 -10.14 -5.48 -0.48
C VAL A 177 -10.34 -6.96 -0.17
N GLY A 178 -11.54 -7.49 -0.33
CA GLY A 178 -11.92 -8.86 -0.04
C GLY A 178 -11.33 -9.83 -1.04
N GLU A 179 -11.31 -9.52 -2.33
CA GLU A 179 -10.57 -10.28 -3.35
C GLU A 179 -9.06 -10.22 -3.06
N ALA A 180 -8.55 -9.09 -2.55
CA ALA A 180 -7.18 -8.99 -2.04
C ALA A 180 -6.96 -9.75 -0.70
N PHE A 181 -8.00 -9.94 0.11
CA PHE A 181 -7.96 -10.60 1.42
C PHE A 181 -8.45 -12.05 1.40
N GLU A 182 -9.11 -12.55 0.37
CA GLU A 182 -9.57 -13.94 0.27
C GLU A 182 -8.36 -14.85 -0.01
N GLY A 183 -7.30 -14.31 -0.64
CA GLY A 183 -5.94 -14.85 -0.59
C GLY A 183 -5.30 -14.85 0.82
N LEU A 184 -5.70 -13.92 1.70
CA LEU A 184 -5.22 -13.81 3.09
C LEU A 184 -6.02 -14.70 4.07
N GLY A 185 -7.34 -14.84 3.86
CA GLY A 185 -8.28 -15.49 4.76
C GLY A 185 -8.12 -17.00 4.80
N LYS A 186 -7.78 -17.61 3.66
CA LYS A 186 -7.44 -19.04 3.59
C LYS A 186 -6.23 -19.36 4.49
N ALA A 187 -5.17 -18.55 4.39
CA ALA A 187 -3.94 -18.74 5.15
C ALA A 187 -4.00 -18.36 6.64
N VAL A 188 -4.83 -17.38 7.03
CA VAL A 188 -5.02 -17.04 8.45
C VAL A 188 -5.92 -18.06 9.15
N SER A 189 -6.91 -18.63 8.44
CA SER A 189 -7.77 -19.69 8.99
C SER A 189 -7.00 -21.00 9.23
N GLU A 190 -6.06 -21.34 8.35
CA GLU A 190 -5.17 -22.51 8.49
C GLU A 190 -4.09 -22.27 9.57
N GLY A 191 -3.62 -21.04 9.75
CA GLY A 191 -2.70 -20.67 10.83
C GLY A 191 -3.33 -20.64 12.23
N LEU A 192 -4.59 -20.20 12.36
CA LEU A 192 -5.30 -20.16 13.66
C LEU A 192 -5.76 -21.55 14.14
N ALA A 193 -6.05 -22.47 13.24
CA ALA A 193 -6.32 -23.87 13.56
C ALA A 193 -5.08 -24.59 14.11
N SER A 194 -3.88 -24.14 13.73
CA SER A 194 -2.59 -24.64 14.24
C SER A 194 -2.16 -23.98 15.56
N ALA A 195 -2.55 -22.71 15.80
CA ALA A 195 -2.09 -21.92 16.96
C ALA A 195 -2.94 -22.05 18.23
N PHE A 196 -4.23 -22.39 18.13
CA PHE A 196 -5.04 -22.73 19.30
C PHE A 196 -5.00 -24.24 19.54
N GLY A 197 -3.96 -24.66 20.26
CA GLY A 197 -3.81 -26.04 20.71
C GLY A 197 -5.09 -26.58 21.32
N GLU A 198 -5.63 -27.60 20.64
CA GLU A 198 -6.67 -28.49 21.13
C GLU A 198 -6.23 -29.00 22.51
N SER A 199 -6.89 -28.55 23.58
CA SER A 199 -6.50 -28.96 24.93
C SER A 199 -6.84 -30.44 25.14
N ASP A 200 -5.87 -31.20 25.64
CA ASP A 200 -5.89 -32.66 25.85
C ASP A 200 -7.03 -33.21 26.74
N GLU A 201 -7.96 -32.38 27.22
CA GLU A 201 -9.17 -32.83 27.93
C GLU A 201 -10.31 -33.27 27.00
N GLU A 202 -10.31 -32.92 25.70
CA GLU A 202 -11.42 -33.26 24.79
C GLU A 202 -11.22 -34.55 23.96
N LYS A 203 -10.02 -35.17 24.02
CA LYS A 203 -9.73 -36.45 23.34
C LYS A 203 -10.24 -37.69 24.08
N GLY A 204 -10.73 -37.55 25.32
CA GLY A 204 -11.29 -38.65 26.10
C GLY A 204 -12.72 -39.06 25.75
N ALA A 205 -13.49 -38.23 25.05
CA ALA A 205 -14.94 -38.42 24.88
C ALA A 205 -15.40 -38.79 23.44
N ARG A 206 -14.51 -38.75 22.44
CA ARG A 206 -14.88 -39.00 21.03
C ARG A 206 -14.49 -40.38 20.48
N ARG A 207 -13.96 -41.28 21.31
CA ARG A 207 -13.79 -42.71 20.96
C ARG A 207 -15.10 -43.49 21.18
N ALA A 208 -16.12 -43.15 20.40
CA ALA A 208 -17.26 -44.01 20.11
C ALA A 208 -18.13 -43.31 19.06
N LEU A 209 -17.76 -43.44 17.79
CA LEU A 209 -18.67 -43.46 16.64
C LEU A 209 -17.80 -43.61 15.38
N ASP A 210 -17.51 -44.88 15.05
CA ASP A 210 -17.10 -45.29 13.72
C ASP A 210 -18.18 -44.92 12.70
N VAL A 211 -17.83 -44.09 11.73
CA VAL A 211 -18.50 -44.01 10.44
C VAL A 211 -17.42 -43.93 9.38
N GLU A 212 -17.43 -44.92 8.48
CA GLU A 212 -16.58 -45.06 7.30
C GLU A 212 -16.42 -43.71 6.57
N ARG A 213 -15.23 -43.11 6.72
CA ARG A 213 -14.80 -41.98 5.91
C ARG A 213 -13.83 -42.54 4.88
N VAL A 214 -14.27 -42.53 3.63
CA VAL A 214 -13.47 -42.86 2.45
C VAL A 214 -12.20 -41.99 2.49
N GLU A 215 -11.05 -42.64 2.65
CA GLU A 215 -9.72 -42.05 2.52
C GLU A 215 -9.49 -41.75 1.03
N THR A 216 -9.95 -40.58 0.58
CA THR A 216 -9.37 -39.94 -0.59
C THR A 216 -7.97 -39.49 -0.19
N GLU A 217 -6.96 -40.18 -0.72
CA GLU A 217 -5.56 -39.75 -0.74
C GLU A 217 -5.51 -38.34 -1.31
N ALA A 218 -5.52 -37.34 -0.42
CA ALA A 218 -5.25 -35.97 -0.79
C ALA A 218 -3.75 -35.90 -1.05
N GLU A 219 -3.38 -35.77 -2.32
CA GLU A 219 -2.03 -35.42 -2.72
C GLU A 219 -1.60 -34.19 -1.91
N GLU A 220 -0.63 -34.36 -1.00
CA GLU A 220 -0.02 -33.27 -0.25
C GLU A 220 0.67 -32.35 -1.27
N GLU A 221 0.03 -31.22 -1.61
CA GLU A 221 0.69 -30.18 -2.37
C GLU A 221 1.96 -29.75 -1.63
N PRO A 222 3.10 -29.63 -2.34
CA PRO A 222 4.36 -29.26 -1.71
C PRO A 222 4.20 -27.91 -1.01
N ALA A 223 4.54 -27.87 0.28
CA ALA A 223 4.46 -26.66 1.09
C ALA A 223 5.23 -25.52 0.42
N GLN A 224 4.50 -24.51 -0.07
CA GLN A 224 5.08 -23.30 -0.65
C GLN A 224 5.93 -22.60 0.42
N THR A 225 7.14 -22.16 0.04
CA THR A 225 8.05 -21.47 0.97
C THR A 225 7.53 -20.08 1.30
N ASP A 226 7.84 -19.57 2.50
CA ASP A 226 7.45 -18.21 2.93
C ASP A 226 7.96 -17.13 1.94
N ALA A 227 9.11 -17.35 1.31
CA ALA A 227 9.68 -16.45 0.30
C ALA A 227 8.85 -16.42 -0.99
N ALA A 228 8.54 -17.59 -1.57
CA ALA A 228 7.71 -17.67 -2.78
C ALA A 228 6.32 -17.03 -2.55
N ARG A 229 5.78 -17.20 -1.35
CA ARG A 229 4.53 -16.57 -0.96
C ARG A 229 4.64 -15.05 -0.80
N ASN A 230 5.74 -14.54 -0.23
CA ASN A 230 6.00 -13.10 -0.15
C ASN A 230 6.07 -12.48 -1.55
N ASP A 231 6.77 -13.13 -2.48
CA ASP A 231 6.96 -12.62 -3.85
C ASP A 231 5.63 -12.55 -4.61
N GLU A 232 4.80 -13.60 -4.48
CA GLU A 232 3.45 -13.62 -5.05
C GLU A 232 2.56 -12.50 -4.48
N LEU A 233 2.57 -12.32 -3.15
CA LEU A 233 1.82 -11.26 -2.49
C LEU A 233 2.32 -9.87 -2.90
N PHE A 234 3.63 -9.68 -3.00
CA PHE A 234 4.25 -8.43 -3.45
C PHE A 234 3.83 -8.10 -4.88
N ALA A 235 4.01 -9.03 -5.81
CA ALA A 235 3.66 -8.85 -7.22
C ALA A 235 2.16 -8.55 -7.39
N SER A 236 1.30 -9.33 -6.73
CA SER A 236 -0.16 -9.12 -6.78
C SER A 236 -0.56 -7.75 -6.25
N ALA A 237 0.04 -7.31 -5.15
CA ALA A 237 -0.31 -6.03 -4.55
C ALA A 237 0.25 -4.84 -5.33
N VAL A 238 1.46 -4.94 -5.88
CA VAL A 238 2.01 -3.93 -6.81
C VAL A 238 1.10 -3.75 -8.02
N ALA A 239 0.64 -4.85 -8.64
CA ALA A 239 -0.30 -4.78 -9.77
C ALA A 239 -1.62 -4.07 -9.37
N SER A 240 -2.14 -4.36 -8.17
CA SER A 240 -3.31 -3.66 -7.65
C SER A 240 -3.05 -2.15 -7.48
N PHE A 241 -1.87 -1.74 -7.04
CA PHE A 241 -1.54 -0.33 -6.85
C PHE A 241 -1.27 0.41 -8.16
N GLN A 242 -0.65 -0.25 -9.13
CA GLN A 242 -0.47 0.30 -10.48
C GLN A 242 -1.82 0.67 -11.12
N SER A 243 -2.88 -0.11 -10.85
CA SER A 243 -4.24 0.23 -11.32
C SER A 243 -4.81 1.52 -10.72
N ALA A 244 -4.27 1.98 -9.57
CA ALA A 244 -4.68 3.20 -8.89
C ALA A 244 -3.81 4.43 -9.26
N GLU A 245 -2.72 4.26 -10.02
CA GLU A 245 -1.79 5.33 -10.36
C GLU A 245 -2.44 6.49 -11.12
N ASP A 246 -3.40 6.20 -12.00
CA ASP A 246 -4.14 7.23 -12.75
C ASP A 246 -4.91 8.18 -11.82
N ALA A 247 -5.44 7.66 -10.71
CA ALA A 247 -6.17 8.47 -9.73
C ALA A 247 -5.21 9.40 -8.96
N TRP A 248 -4.03 8.92 -8.60
CA TRP A 248 -3.00 9.71 -7.93
C TRP A 248 -2.37 10.74 -8.87
N LYS A 249 -2.14 10.36 -10.13
CA LYS A 249 -1.70 11.25 -11.20
C LYS A 249 -2.67 12.41 -11.41
N MET A 250 -3.98 12.13 -11.44
CA MET A 250 -5.00 13.18 -11.53
C MET A 250 -4.89 14.19 -10.36
N GLN A 251 -4.58 13.73 -9.15
CA GLN A 251 -4.34 14.63 -8.01
C GLN A 251 -3.09 15.50 -8.20
N LEU A 252 -1.99 14.94 -8.71
CA LEU A 252 -0.79 15.70 -9.07
C LEU A 252 -1.08 16.73 -10.16
N ASP A 253 -1.81 16.34 -11.21
CA ASP A 253 -2.17 17.24 -12.31
C ASP A 253 -2.99 18.44 -11.83
N MET A 254 -3.91 18.20 -10.89
CA MET A 254 -4.66 19.27 -10.23
C MET A 254 -3.77 20.17 -9.37
N ALA A 255 -2.87 19.59 -8.57
CA ALA A 255 -1.97 20.32 -7.69
C ALA A 255 -0.98 21.22 -8.47
N LEU A 256 -0.47 20.70 -9.59
CA LEU A 256 0.50 21.38 -10.46
C LEU A 256 -0.17 22.21 -11.56
N GLY A 257 -1.47 22.00 -11.82
CA GLY A 257 -2.24 22.76 -12.81
C GLY A 257 -1.86 22.46 -14.27
N HIS A 258 -1.24 21.32 -14.53
CA HIS A 258 -0.93 20.80 -15.86
C HIS A 258 -0.76 19.27 -15.81
N ALA A 259 -0.74 18.61 -16.97
CA ALA A 259 -0.45 17.19 -17.06
C ALA A 259 0.98 16.87 -16.60
N THR A 260 1.12 15.85 -15.77
CA THR A 260 2.36 15.43 -15.10
C THR A 260 2.53 13.93 -15.26
N SER A 261 3.76 13.46 -15.44
CA SER A 261 4.07 12.02 -15.35
C SER A 261 4.47 11.67 -13.92
N MET A 262 3.90 10.60 -13.39
CA MET A 262 4.21 10.10 -12.06
C MET A 262 4.84 8.72 -12.19
N TYR A 263 5.90 8.48 -11.43
CA TYR A 263 6.61 7.22 -11.36
C TYR A 263 6.76 6.81 -9.90
N VAL A 264 6.31 5.60 -9.58
CA VAL A 264 6.41 5.00 -8.25
C VAL A 264 7.41 3.86 -8.33
N ASP A 265 8.52 3.98 -7.59
CA ASP A 265 9.59 2.99 -7.59
C ASP A 265 9.30 1.90 -6.56
N TYR A 266 8.55 0.88 -6.97
CA TYR A 266 8.27 -0.29 -6.13
C TYR A 266 9.51 -1.14 -5.87
N ASP A 267 10.51 -1.09 -6.75
CA ASP A 267 11.75 -1.86 -6.61
C ASP A 267 12.58 -1.37 -5.42
N SER A 268 12.44 -0.09 -5.04
CA SER A 268 13.02 0.46 -3.80
C SER A 268 12.54 -0.25 -2.52
N LEU A 269 11.52 -1.13 -2.61
CA LEU A 269 11.05 -1.97 -1.52
C LEU A 269 11.76 -3.33 -1.45
N ASN A 270 12.61 -3.67 -2.42
CA ASN A 270 13.37 -4.92 -2.50
C ASN A 270 12.48 -6.18 -2.35
N GLY A 271 11.30 -6.19 -2.98
CA GLY A 271 10.36 -7.32 -2.93
C GLY A 271 9.69 -7.55 -1.57
N ARG A 272 9.90 -6.68 -0.57
CA ARG A 272 9.37 -6.88 0.79
C ARG A 272 7.92 -6.47 0.90
N TYR A 273 7.01 -7.45 0.93
CA TYR A 273 5.57 -7.21 0.99
C TYR A 273 5.15 -6.38 2.20
N GLU A 274 5.79 -6.57 3.36
CA GLU A 274 5.46 -5.85 4.59
C GLU A 274 5.73 -4.34 4.51
N LEU A 275 6.57 -3.90 3.58
CA LEU A 275 6.89 -2.47 3.39
C LEU A 275 5.91 -1.76 2.46
N LEU A 276 5.12 -2.50 1.70
CA LEU A 276 4.22 -1.96 0.68
C LEU A 276 3.14 -1.08 1.31
N GLN A 277 2.50 -1.54 2.39
CA GLN A 277 1.44 -0.79 3.06
C GLN A 277 1.97 0.51 3.71
N PRO A 278 3.09 0.50 4.48
CA PRO A 278 3.76 1.72 4.89
C PRO A 278 4.11 2.63 3.71
N PHE A 279 4.66 2.10 2.61
CA PHE A 279 5.04 2.90 1.46
C PHE A 279 3.86 3.66 0.84
N ILE A 280 2.72 3.01 0.63
CA ILE A 280 1.51 3.66 0.09
C ILE A 280 0.96 4.73 1.05
N HIS A 281 0.86 4.42 2.34
CA HIS A 281 0.31 5.38 3.32
C HIS A 281 1.26 6.52 3.66
N GLN A 282 2.56 6.25 3.66
CA GLN A 282 3.57 7.17 4.12
C GLN A 282 4.20 7.91 2.93
N ALA A 283 4.88 7.18 2.05
CA ALA A 283 5.60 7.79 0.94
C ALA A 283 4.67 8.45 -0.06
N LEU A 284 3.73 7.68 -0.59
CA LEU A 284 2.87 8.16 -1.67
C LEU A 284 1.87 9.22 -1.19
N SER A 285 1.09 8.92 -0.15
CA SER A 285 0.13 9.89 0.38
C SER A 285 0.82 11.15 0.94
N GLY A 286 1.99 10.98 1.57
CA GLY A 286 2.83 12.07 2.06
C GLY A 286 3.33 12.97 0.93
N ALA A 287 3.85 12.37 -0.15
CA ALA A 287 4.30 13.06 -1.35
C ALA A 287 3.19 13.84 -2.06
N LEU A 288 2.02 13.21 -2.29
CA LEU A 288 0.87 13.86 -2.93
C LEU A 288 0.36 15.05 -2.08
N GLY A 289 0.27 14.87 -0.77
CA GLY A 289 -0.08 15.94 0.16
C GLY A 289 0.94 17.08 0.16
N ALA A 290 2.22 16.75 0.10
CA ALA A 290 3.31 17.72 0.10
C ALA A 290 3.35 18.54 -1.20
N VAL A 291 3.25 17.88 -2.36
CA VAL A 291 3.17 18.56 -3.66
C VAL A 291 1.95 19.47 -3.72
N SER A 292 0.80 19.01 -3.23
CA SER A 292 -0.41 19.84 -3.14
C SER A 292 -0.17 21.07 -2.27
N MET A 293 0.38 20.89 -1.08
CA MET A 293 0.65 21.99 -0.15
C MET A 293 1.61 23.02 -0.74
N VAL A 294 2.69 22.58 -1.40
CA VAL A 294 3.66 23.48 -2.05
C VAL A 294 3.06 24.12 -3.31
N GLY A 295 2.25 23.40 -4.09
CA GLY A 295 1.59 23.90 -5.30
C GLY A 295 0.53 24.98 -5.05
N PHE A 296 -0.10 24.97 -3.87
CA PHE A 296 -1.05 26.01 -3.45
C PHE A 296 -0.40 27.18 -2.71
N ASP A 297 0.87 27.09 -2.31
CA ASP A 297 1.59 28.20 -1.70
C ASP A 297 2.07 29.18 -2.79
N PRO A 298 1.60 30.44 -2.81
CA PRO A 298 1.96 31.42 -3.84
C PRO A 298 3.47 31.66 -3.98
N GLN A 299 4.24 31.48 -2.91
CA GLN A 299 5.70 31.67 -2.94
C GLN A 299 6.39 30.61 -3.81
N TRP A 300 5.89 29.38 -3.78
CA TRP A 300 6.52 28.22 -4.43
C TRP A 300 5.82 27.78 -5.71
N GLN A 301 4.55 28.18 -5.87
CA GLN A 301 3.70 27.79 -6.98
C GLN A 301 4.37 28.01 -8.34
N ARG A 302 5.13 29.10 -8.51
CA ARG A 302 5.81 29.35 -9.79
C ARG A 302 6.86 28.27 -10.10
N LEU A 303 7.68 27.91 -9.12
CA LEU A 303 8.80 26.98 -9.31
C LEU A 303 8.30 25.55 -9.45
N ILE A 304 7.37 25.12 -8.60
CA ILE A 304 6.89 23.73 -8.63
C ILE A 304 6.06 23.42 -9.89
N ARG A 305 5.44 24.42 -10.53
CA ARG A 305 4.72 24.27 -11.82
C ARG A 305 5.62 24.01 -13.03
N GLU A 306 6.93 24.14 -12.86
CA GLU A 306 7.90 23.76 -13.88
C GLU A 306 8.16 22.24 -13.88
N VAL A 307 7.83 21.55 -12.78
CA VAL A 307 7.95 20.09 -12.66
C VAL A 307 6.95 19.41 -13.59
N ARG A 308 7.42 18.53 -14.48
CA ARG A 308 6.62 17.68 -15.37
C ARG A 308 6.68 16.21 -15.01
N ARG A 309 7.70 15.80 -14.25
CA ARG A 309 7.94 14.40 -13.87
C ARG A 309 8.14 14.31 -12.37
N VAL A 310 7.43 13.38 -11.73
CA VAL A 310 7.48 13.18 -10.29
C VAL A 310 7.84 11.72 -10.01
N TRP A 311 8.94 11.50 -9.28
CA TRP A 311 9.36 10.19 -8.81
C TRP A 311 9.18 10.08 -7.31
N ILE A 312 8.57 8.98 -6.86
CA ILE A 312 8.39 8.66 -5.45
C ILE A 312 9.09 7.34 -5.18
N ARG A 313 10.10 7.37 -4.31
CA ARG A 313 10.93 6.21 -3.97
C ARG A 313 11.06 6.08 -2.45
N ARG A 314 11.32 4.87 -1.96
CA ARG A 314 11.71 4.64 -0.57
C ARG A 314 13.12 5.20 -0.37
N ALA A 315 13.37 5.89 0.75
CA ALA A 315 14.72 6.22 1.17
C ALA A 315 15.38 5.00 1.81
N ASP A 316 16.69 4.83 1.62
CA ASP A 316 17.43 3.73 2.24
C ASP A 316 17.32 3.77 3.76
N ASP A 317 17.54 2.61 4.39
CA ASP A 317 17.41 2.43 5.83
C ASP A 317 18.25 3.47 6.60
N GLY A 318 17.59 4.27 7.42
CA GLY A 318 18.23 5.33 8.22
C GLY A 318 18.56 6.62 7.47
N VAL A 319 18.28 6.70 6.17
CA VAL A 319 18.39 7.94 5.39
C VAL A 319 17.13 8.80 5.62
N PRO A 320 17.26 10.11 5.93
CA PRO A 320 16.10 10.96 6.14
C PRO A 320 15.32 11.21 4.85
N THR A 321 14.06 11.62 4.99
CA THR A 321 13.25 12.07 3.85
C THR A 321 13.96 13.21 3.13
N SER A 322 14.05 13.12 1.81
CA SER A 322 14.69 14.12 0.98
C SER A 322 13.95 14.30 -0.34
N ALA A 323 14.17 15.45 -0.98
CA ALA A 323 13.68 15.72 -2.31
C ALA A 323 14.79 16.41 -3.11
N THR A 324 14.80 16.18 -4.41
CA THR A 324 15.72 16.82 -5.35
C THR A 324 14.95 17.26 -6.59
N VAL A 325 15.34 18.40 -7.17
CA VAL A 325 14.75 18.93 -8.40
C VAL A 325 15.85 19.02 -9.45
N ASN A 326 15.66 18.33 -10.56
CA ASN A 326 16.58 18.30 -11.69
C ASN A 326 15.83 18.74 -12.96
N GLY A 327 15.92 20.03 -13.30
CA GLY A 327 15.13 20.60 -14.40
C GLY A 327 13.63 20.51 -14.11
N ASP A 328 12.90 19.73 -14.92
CA ASP A 328 11.46 19.49 -14.78
C ASP A 328 11.12 18.22 -13.98
N GLU A 329 12.09 17.64 -13.30
CA GLU A 329 11.95 16.37 -12.58
C GLU A 329 12.08 16.59 -11.07
N LEU A 330 11.08 16.13 -10.31
CA LEU A 330 11.06 16.11 -8.86
C LEU A 330 11.22 14.66 -8.38
N ILE A 331 12.30 14.37 -7.66
CA ILE A 331 12.55 13.05 -7.09
C ILE A 331 12.42 13.16 -5.58
N MET A 332 11.46 12.45 -5.00
CA MET A 332 11.22 12.35 -3.57
C MET A 332 11.64 10.98 -3.05
N ARG A 333 12.54 10.97 -2.06
CA ARG A 333 12.94 9.77 -1.32
C ARG A 333 12.35 9.86 0.07
N VAL A 334 11.38 9.00 0.38
CA VAL A 334 10.63 9.06 1.64
C VAL A 334 11.08 7.95 2.58
N ASN A 335 11.45 8.33 3.80
CA ASN A 335 11.75 7.37 4.84
C ASN A 335 10.44 6.82 5.41
N ILE A 336 10.23 5.51 5.25
CA ILE A 336 9.03 4.80 5.72
C ILE A 336 9.26 4.01 7.01
N ASP A 337 10.47 4.05 7.56
CA ASP A 337 10.86 3.34 8.78
C ASP A 337 10.47 4.12 10.05
N GLN A 338 9.99 5.36 9.89
CA GLN A 338 9.55 6.18 11.01
C GLN A 338 8.20 5.68 11.55
N GLU A 339 8.10 5.48 12.86
CA GLU A 339 6.83 5.18 13.53
C GLU A 339 5.89 6.40 13.48
N GLY A 340 4.87 6.34 12.63
CA GLY A 340 3.83 7.36 12.50
C GLY A 340 3.59 7.75 11.05
N PRO A 341 2.55 8.56 10.76
CA PRO A 341 2.44 9.14 9.43
C PRO A 341 3.66 10.05 9.21
N PRO A 342 4.37 9.94 8.07
CA PRO A 342 5.42 10.89 7.77
C PRO A 342 4.78 12.27 7.75
N PRO A 343 5.44 13.29 8.29
CA PRO A 343 4.87 14.61 8.25
C PRO A 343 4.85 15.00 6.77
N VAL A 344 3.66 15.15 6.18
CA VAL A 344 3.47 15.86 4.90
C VAL A 344 4.32 17.14 4.87
N MET A 345 4.50 17.76 6.05
CA MET A 345 5.42 18.85 6.31
C MET A 345 6.90 18.55 6.03
N GLU A 346 7.44 17.40 6.43
CA GLU A 346 8.83 17.01 6.21
C GLU A 346 9.11 16.83 4.71
N VAL A 347 8.23 16.11 4.00
CA VAL A 347 8.35 15.96 2.54
C VAL A 347 8.22 17.33 1.87
N ALA A 348 7.28 18.17 2.29
CA ALA A 348 7.12 19.50 1.71
C ALA A 348 8.30 20.43 2.00
N ASP A 349 8.89 20.36 3.18
CA ASP A 349 10.06 21.15 3.54
C ASP A 349 11.29 20.67 2.76
N ALA A 350 11.40 19.36 2.50
CA ALA A 350 12.39 18.82 1.57
C ALA A 350 12.18 19.34 0.13
N ILE A 351 10.94 19.36 -0.37
CA ILE A 351 10.62 19.92 -1.70
C ILE A 351 11.00 21.41 -1.76
N LYS A 352 10.62 22.20 -0.76
CA LYS A 352 10.96 23.64 -0.69
C LYS A 352 12.46 23.86 -0.64
N ALA A 353 13.19 23.05 0.13
CA ALA A 353 14.64 23.10 0.18
C ALA A 353 15.23 22.84 -1.21
N ALA A 354 14.77 21.80 -1.90
CA ALA A 354 15.21 21.47 -3.26
C ALA A 354 14.92 22.57 -4.29
N LEU A 355 13.75 23.22 -4.19
CA LEU A 355 13.36 24.35 -5.05
C LEU A 355 14.16 25.65 -4.77
N MET A 356 14.76 25.79 -3.59
CA MET A 356 15.63 26.93 -3.24
C MET A 356 17.09 26.74 -3.62
N MET A 357 17.52 25.50 -3.91
CA MET A 357 18.92 25.23 -4.26
C MET A 357 19.26 25.97 -5.54
N THR A 358 20.40 26.64 -5.54
CA THR A 358 20.92 27.28 -6.75
C THR A 358 21.30 26.21 -7.78
N SER A 359 21.31 26.56 -9.07
CA SER A 359 21.69 25.60 -10.13
C SER A 359 23.07 24.97 -9.89
N ALA A 360 24.01 25.68 -9.27
CA ALA A 360 25.33 25.14 -8.92
C ALA A 360 25.28 24.10 -7.80
N GLU A 361 24.45 24.34 -6.77
CA GLU A 361 24.24 23.36 -5.70
C GLU A 361 23.46 22.15 -6.20
N GLN A 362 22.51 22.35 -7.10
CA GLN A 362 21.80 21.26 -7.79
C GLN A 362 22.75 20.43 -8.65
N GLU A 363 23.70 21.06 -9.34
CA GLU A 363 24.70 20.36 -10.16
C GLU A 363 25.66 19.53 -9.29
N GLU A 364 26.12 20.07 -8.15
CA GLU A 364 26.95 19.33 -7.18
C GLU A 364 26.18 18.13 -6.57
N LEU A 365 24.91 18.33 -6.20
CA LEU A 365 24.07 17.24 -5.68
C LEU A 365 23.76 16.19 -6.75
N ALA A 366 23.55 16.62 -7.99
CA ALA A 366 23.34 15.72 -9.13
C ALA A 366 24.61 14.94 -9.47
N GLU A 367 25.80 15.53 -9.32
CA GLU A 367 27.07 14.81 -9.45
C GLU A 367 27.25 13.76 -8.36
N LEU A 368 26.88 14.08 -7.11
CA LEU A 368 26.88 13.10 -6.01
C LEU A 368 25.88 11.96 -6.27
N SER A 369 24.65 12.29 -6.69
CA SER A 369 23.64 11.27 -7.01
C SER A 369 24.06 10.43 -8.22
N ARG A 370 24.67 11.02 -9.25
CA ARG A 370 25.24 10.27 -10.39
C ARG A 370 26.40 9.37 -9.94
N ALA A 371 27.21 9.82 -8.97
CA ALA A 371 28.28 9.00 -8.42
C ALA A 371 27.72 7.81 -7.64
N GLU A 372 26.64 8.00 -6.86
CA GLU A 372 25.92 6.93 -6.15
C GLU A 372 25.28 5.94 -7.13
N GLU A 373 24.56 6.42 -8.15
CA GLU A 373 24.02 5.56 -9.22
C GLU A 373 25.13 4.81 -9.97
N SER A 374 26.29 5.45 -10.18
CA SER A 374 27.44 4.79 -10.78
C SER A 374 28.05 3.71 -9.87
N ALA A 375 27.98 3.90 -8.55
CA ALA A 375 28.45 2.93 -7.57
C ALA A 375 27.51 1.72 -7.51
N ASP A 376 26.21 1.95 -7.56
CA ASP A 376 25.20 0.90 -7.60
C ASP A 376 25.24 0.14 -8.94
N ALA A 377 25.42 0.85 -10.06
CA ALA A 377 25.67 0.21 -11.36
C ALA A 377 26.98 -0.61 -11.34
N ALA A 378 28.03 -0.12 -10.70
CA ALA A 378 29.27 -0.88 -10.52
C ALA A 378 29.06 -2.14 -9.66
N ASP A 379 28.13 -2.11 -8.70
CA ASP A 379 27.74 -3.28 -7.90
C ASP A 379 27.02 -4.32 -8.76
N VAL A 380 26.08 -3.92 -9.63
CA VAL A 380 25.35 -4.85 -10.50
C VAL A 380 26.30 -5.68 -11.39
N TYR A 381 27.27 -5.05 -12.04
CA TYR A 381 28.23 -5.77 -12.88
C TYR A 381 29.16 -6.69 -12.07
N GLN A 382 29.58 -6.28 -10.87
CA GLN A 382 30.39 -7.12 -9.99
C GLN A 382 29.61 -8.33 -9.48
N ARG A 383 28.33 -8.14 -9.13
CA ARG A 383 27.42 -9.21 -8.73
C ARG A 383 27.18 -10.19 -9.88
N ALA A 384 26.94 -9.70 -11.10
CA ALA A 384 26.81 -10.56 -12.28
C ALA A 384 28.06 -11.41 -12.50
N GLN A 385 29.25 -10.82 -12.42
CA GLN A 385 30.52 -11.54 -12.54
C GLN A 385 30.67 -12.63 -11.47
N ALA A 386 30.30 -12.33 -10.22
CA ALA A 386 30.35 -13.29 -9.13
C ALA A 386 29.37 -14.46 -9.33
N ILE A 387 28.13 -14.17 -9.75
CA ILE A 387 27.10 -15.17 -10.04
C ILE A 387 27.53 -16.08 -11.20
N VAL A 388 28.10 -15.53 -12.27
CA VAL A 388 28.63 -16.33 -13.38
C VAL A 388 29.78 -17.25 -12.92
N GLY A 389 30.66 -16.75 -12.05
CA GLY A 389 31.71 -17.56 -11.43
C GLY A 389 31.15 -18.74 -10.63
N GLN A 390 30.13 -18.47 -9.79
CA GLN A 390 29.44 -19.50 -9.02
C GLN A 390 28.71 -20.51 -9.92
N LEU A 391 28.10 -20.04 -11.01
CA LEU A 391 27.37 -20.90 -11.95
C LEU A 391 28.34 -21.90 -12.60
N LYS A 392 29.51 -21.42 -13.03
CA LYS A 392 30.56 -22.27 -13.58
C LYS A 392 31.06 -23.31 -12.58
N GLU A 393 31.28 -22.91 -11.33
CA GLU A 393 31.69 -23.83 -10.25
C GLU A 393 30.63 -24.90 -9.98
N ALA A 394 29.36 -24.49 -9.81
CA ALA A 394 28.24 -25.42 -9.62
C ALA A 394 28.08 -26.41 -10.78
N MET A 395 28.24 -25.96 -12.03
CA MET A 395 28.20 -26.84 -13.20
C MET A 395 29.38 -27.83 -13.24
N LEU A 396 30.57 -27.43 -12.78
CA LEU A 396 31.73 -28.32 -12.69
C LEU A 396 31.51 -29.39 -11.62
N ASP A 397 31.02 -28.99 -10.43
CA ASP A 397 30.75 -29.90 -9.32
C ASP A 397 29.64 -30.91 -9.64
N ALA A 398 28.60 -30.49 -10.37
CA ALA A 398 27.54 -31.36 -10.87
C ALA A 398 27.98 -32.27 -12.05
N GLY A 399 29.22 -32.13 -12.54
CA GLY A 399 29.69 -32.88 -13.71
C GLY A 399 28.97 -32.51 -15.01
N MET A 400 28.36 -31.33 -15.08
CA MET A 400 27.57 -30.85 -16.22
C MET A 400 28.38 -29.99 -17.20
N TRP A 401 29.59 -29.58 -16.84
CA TRP A 401 30.42 -28.74 -17.71
C TRP A 401 30.79 -29.47 -19.00
N PRO A 402 30.36 -28.99 -20.19
CA PRO A 402 30.50 -29.72 -21.45
C PRO A 402 31.93 -29.66 -22.05
N GLY A 403 32.86 -28.95 -21.40
CA GLY A 403 34.20 -28.71 -21.89
C GLY A 403 34.29 -27.52 -22.83
N ASP A 404 35.30 -27.54 -23.70
CA ASP A 404 35.60 -26.42 -24.59
C ASP A 404 34.50 -26.21 -25.64
N LYS A 405 34.22 -24.93 -25.92
CA LYS A 405 33.30 -24.53 -26.98
C LYS A 405 33.80 -25.05 -28.35
N PRO A 406 32.94 -25.68 -29.17
CA PRO A 406 33.34 -26.13 -30.50
C PRO A 406 33.80 -24.95 -31.37
N ALA A 407 34.76 -25.20 -32.26
CA ALA A 407 35.24 -24.20 -33.19
C ALA A 407 34.13 -23.78 -34.17
N GLY A 408 33.88 -22.47 -34.26
CA GLY A 408 32.85 -21.90 -35.13
C GLY A 408 31.82 -21.06 -34.37
N GLU A 409 30.94 -20.43 -35.13
CA GLU A 409 29.79 -19.70 -34.57
C GLU A 409 28.72 -20.71 -34.14
N ILE A 410 28.20 -20.53 -32.92
CA ILE A 410 27.09 -21.34 -32.42
C ILE A 410 25.80 -20.66 -32.85
N GLU A 411 25.12 -21.23 -33.83
CA GLU A 411 23.73 -20.89 -34.13
C GLU A 411 22.85 -21.42 -32.99
N VAL A 412 22.03 -20.59 -32.34
CA VAL A 412 21.10 -21.02 -31.28
C VAL A 412 19.72 -21.21 -31.89
N LYS A 413 19.18 -22.43 -31.87
CA LYS A 413 17.84 -22.74 -32.38
C LYS A 413 16.88 -23.09 -31.24
N GLY A 414 15.71 -22.47 -31.26
CA GLY A 414 14.72 -22.56 -30.18
C GLY A 414 15.13 -21.79 -28.92
N ALA A 415 14.21 -21.73 -27.96
CA ALA A 415 14.49 -21.16 -26.65
C ALA A 415 15.57 -22.00 -25.93
N PHE A 416 16.57 -21.33 -25.37
CA PHE A 416 17.68 -21.97 -24.63
C PHE A 416 18.44 -23.04 -25.43
N GLY A 417 18.46 -22.94 -26.77
CA GLY A 417 19.14 -23.90 -27.64
C GLY A 417 18.49 -25.28 -27.71
N SER A 418 17.23 -25.41 -27.28
CA SER A 418 16.48 -26.68 -27.15
C SER A 418 16.40 -27.52 -28.42
N GLU A 419 16.60 -26.93 -29.61
CA GLU A 419 16.55 -27.67 -30.87
C GLU A 419 17.91 -28.24 -31.31
N ASN A 420 19.03 -27.74 -30.80
CA ASN A 420 20.35 -28.07 -31.36
C ASN A 420 21.51 -28.20 -30.37
N MET A 421 21.30 -27.99 -29.07
CA MET A 421 22.29 -28.29 -28.04
C MET A 421 21.60 -28.66 -26.72
N SER A 422 22.33 -29.35 -25.84
CA SER A 422 21.83 -29.59 -24.49
C SER A 422 21.76 -28.29 -23.68
N PHE A 423 20.92 -28.26 -22.65
CA PHE A 423 20.81 -27.08 -21.79
C PHE A 423 22.15 -26.70 -21.13
N ALA A 424 22.94 -27.68 -20.68
CA ALA A 424 24.27 -27.44 -20.13
C ALA A 424 25.25 -26.82 -21.15
N GLN A 425 25.16 -27.22 -22.43
CA GLN A 425 25.92 -26.59 -23.52
C GLN A 425 25.48 -25.16 -23.77
N TRP A 426 24.18 -24.88 -23.74
CA TRP A 426 23.68 -23.52 -23.88
C TRP A 426 24.14 -22.62 -22.71
N LEU A 427 24.10 -23.10 -21.48
CA LEU A 427 24.60 -22.39 -20.31
C LEU A 427 26.10 -22.05 -20.46
N ALA A 428 26.94 -23.04 -20.75
CA ALA A 428 28.39 -22.87 -20.79
C ALA A 428 28.88 -22.08 -22.01
N TRP A 429 28.27 -22.27 -23.18
CA TRP A 429 28.80 -21.73 -24.44
C TRP A 429 28.08 -20.48 -24.93
N VAL A 430 26.90 -20.17 -24.37
CA VAL A 430 26.08 -19.02 -24.76
C VAL A 430 25.79 -18.10 -23.58
N LEU A 431 25.13 -18.57 -22.53
CA LEU A 431 24.70 -17.70 -21.42
C LEU A 431 25.90 -17.07 -20.69
N ILE A 432 26.82 -17.89 -20.20
CA ILE A 432 27.98 -17.42 -19.43
C ILE A 432 28.80 -16.40 -20.23
N PRO A 433 29.26 -16.70 -21.48
CA PRO A 433 30.02 -15.72 -22.26
C PRO A 433 29.24 -14.44 -22.57
N ARG A 434 27.91 -14.52 -22.74
CA ARG A 434 27.08 -13.34 -22.98
C ARG A 434 27.01 -12.45 -21.76
N VAL A 435 26.85 -13.02 -20.57
CA VAL A 435 26.84 -12.23 -19.32
C VAL A 435 28.22 -11.63 -19.06
N GLU A 436 29.30 -12.39 -19.29
CA GLU A 436 30.68 -11.87 -19.19
C GLU A 436 30.92 -10.71 -20.17
N ALA A 437 30.44 -10.80 -21.41
CA ALA A 437 30.54 -9.72 -22.38
C ALA A 437 29.75 -8.47 -21.95
N ILE A 438 28.52 -8.64 -21.41
CA ILE A 438 27.73 -7.53 -20.85
C ILE A 438 28.50 -6.85 -19.70
N VAL A 439 29.15 -7.63 -18.83
CA VAL A 439 29.97 -7.10 -17.72
C VAL A 439 31.20 -6.36 -18.24
N GLU A 440 31.93 -6.93 -19.20
CA GLU A 440 33.14 -6.34 -19.77
C GLU A 440 32.85 -5.03 -20.49
N GLU A 441 31.80 -5.01 -21.30
CA GLU A 441 31.40 -3.85 -22.11
C GLU A 441 30.56 -2.84 -21.31
N ARG A 442 30.17 -3.17 -20.07
CA ARG A 442 29.13 -2.46 -19.29
C ARG A 442 27.86 -2.24 -20.13
N GLY A 443 27.44 -3.29 -20.82
CA GLY A 443 26.25 -3.31 -21.66
C GLY A 443 24.97 -3.40 -20.84
N ALA A 444 23.82 -3.24 -21.50
CA ALA A 444 22.53 -3.46 -20.87
C ALA A 444 22.26 -4.96 -20.70
N PHE A 445 21.83 -5.36 -19.51
CA PHE A 445 21.20 -6.66 -19.30
C PHE A 445 19.88 -6.74 -20.08
N PRO A 446 19.40 -7.93 -20.46
CA PRO A 446 18.05 -8.05 -21.01
C PRO A 446 17.03 -7.57 -19.99
N SER A 447 15.88 -7.08 -20.46
CA SER A 447 14.82 -6.53 -19.58
C SER A 447 14.18 -7.59 -18.67
N GLU A 448 14.31 -8.86 -19.03
CA GLU A 448 13.78 -9.99 -18.27
C GLU A 448 14.68 -11.23 -18.44
N SER A 449 14.70 -12.08 -17.42
CA SER A 449 15.33 -13.40 -17.43
C SER A 449 14.51 -14.38 -16.59
N ASN A 450 14.29 -15.57 -17.15
CA ASN A 450 13.55 -16.67 -16.54
C ASN A 450 14.29 -18.01 -16.80
N VAL A 451 15.62 -17.98 -16.77
CA VAL A 451 16.45 -19.14 -17.08
C VAL A 451 16.30 -20.22 -16.00
N ALA A 452 16.15 -19.82 -14.73
CA ALA A 452 15.98 -20.73 -13.60
C ALA A 452 14.69 -21.55 -13.73
N ALA A 453 13.60 -20.93 -14.17
CA ALA A 453 12.32 -21.62 -14.39
C ALA A 453 12.45 -22.75 -15.42
N TYR A 454 13.21 -22.52 -16.49
CA TYR A 454 13.52 -23.55 -17.48
C TYR A 454 14.45 -24.64 -16.90
N ALA A 455 15.45 -24.23 -16.11
CA ALA A 455 16.42 -25.13 -15.49
C ALA A 455 15.77 -26.14 -14.53
N VAL A 456 14.75 -25.75 -13.76
CA VAL A 456 14.03 -26.67 -12.86
C VAL A 456 13.54 -27.92 -13.59
N ARG A 457 12.98 -27.75 -14.79
CA ARG A 457 12.44 -28.86 -15.58
C ARG A 457 13.54 -29.70 -16.22
N GLU A 458 14.56 -29.06 -16.79
CA GLU A 458 15.62 -29.77 -17.51
C GLU A 458 16.62 -30.47 -16.58
N LEU A 459 16.77 -29.99 -15.35
CA LEU A 459 17.72 -30.51 -14.36
C LEU A 459 17.05 -31.37 -13.29
N ASP A 460 15.77 -31.69 -13.44
CA ASP A 460 15.07 -32.61 -12.55
C ASP A 460 15.72 -34.00 -12.59
N GLY A 461 15.99 -34.55 -11.42
CA GLY A 461 16.71 -35.82 -11.25
C GLY A 461 18.22 -35.79 -11.57
N VAL A 462 18.80 -34.64 -11.96
CA VAL A 462 20.25 -34.50 -12.18
C VAL A 462 20.95 -34.26 -10.84
N SER A 463 21.93 -35.10 -10.50
CA SER A 463 22.75 -34.91 -9.29
C SER A 463 23.51 -33.59 -9.36
N GLY A 464 23.32 -32.70 -8.38
CA GLY A 464 23.91 -31.35 -8.39
C GLY A 464 23.11 -30.32 -9.19
N GLY A 465 21.98 -30.71 -9.80
CA GLY A 465 21.16 -29.82 -10.61
C GLY A 465 20.49 -28.69 -9.81
N GLN A 466 20.14 -28.95 -8.54
CA GLN A 466 19.48 -27.97 -7.68
C GLN A 466 20.39 -26.79 -7.32
N GLU A 467 21.69 -27.04 -7.12
CA GLU A 467 22.70 -26.02 -6.90
C GLU A 467 22.83 -25.10 -8.12
N VAL A 468 22.83 -25.67 -9.33
CA VAL A 468 22.83 -24.91 -10.59
C VAL A 468 21.57 -24.06 -10.72
N VAL A 469 20.39 -24.63 -10.44
CA VAL A 469 19.10 -23.90 -10.43
C VAL A 469 19.15 -22.71 -9.45
N GLY A 470 19.69 -22.92 -8.25
CA GLY A 470 19.81 -21.88 -7.23
C GLY A 470 20.68 -20.69 -7.67
N VAL A 471 21.77 -20.94 -8.41
CA VAL A 471 22.60 -19.86 -8.95
C VAL A 471 21.92 -19.16 -10.13
N LEU A 472 21.22 -19.91 -10.99
CA LEU A 472 20.44 -19.31 -12.08
C LEU A 472 19.30 -18.43 -11.57
N ALA A 473 18.68 -18.77 -10.43
CA ALA A 473 17.66 -17.93 -9.81
C ALA A 473 18.24 -16.59 -9.34
N GLN A 474 19.46 -16.58 -8.77
CA GLN A 474 20.16 -15.34 -8.42
C GLN A 474 20.47 -14.49 -9.65
N LEU A 475 20.81 -15.12 -10.79
CA LEU A 475 21.02 -14.42 -12.05
C LEU A 475 19.72 -13.79 -12.56
N ASP A 476 18.62 -14.54 -12.55
CA ASP A 476 17.30 -14.04 -12.95
C ASP A 476 16.88 -12.84 -12.09
N GLU A 477 17.05 -12.93 -10.77
CA GLU A 477 16.77 -11.83 -9.82
C GLU A 477 17.62 -10.59 -10.15
N LEU A 478 18.92 -10.75 -10.37
CA LEU A 478 19.81 -9.65 -10.73
C LEU A 478 19.38 -8.98 -12.04
N VAL A 479 19.08 -9.78 -13.06
CA VAL A 479 18.71 -9.27 -14.39
C VAL A 479 17.35 -8.57 -14.35
N ASN A 480 16.36 -9.17 -13.70
CA ASN A 480 15.02 -8.60 -13.56
C ASN A 480 15.04 -7.29 -12.75
N GLY A 481 15.89 -7.20 -11.71
CA GLY A 481 16.08 -5.97 -10.94
C GLY A 481 16.95 -4.91 -11.65
N ALA A 482 17.76 -5.30 -12.63
CA ALA A 482 18.54 -4.36 -13.44
C ALA A 482 17.74 -3.80 -14.62
N GLY A 483 16.87 -4.62 -15.23
CA GLY A 483 16.05 -4.25 -16.38
C GLY A 483 14.98 -3.20 -16.09
N THR A 484 14.51 -3.09 -14.84
CA THR A 484 13.54 -2.07 -14.42
C THR A 484 14.15 -0.69 -14.16
N ARG A 485 15.49 -0.59 -14.08
CA ARG A 485 16.20 0.66 -13.75
C ARG A 485 16.63 1.48 -14.96
N GLY A 486 16.59 0.92 -16.17
CA GLY A 486 16.97 1.57 -17.44
C GLY A 486 15.76 2.00 -18.24
#